data_AF-A0A6B3C7T3-F1
#
_entry.id   AF-A0A6B3C7T3-F1
#
_cell.length_a   1.000
_cell.length_b   1.000
_cell.length_c   1.000
_cell.angle_alpha   90.00
_cell.angle_beta   90.00
_cell.angle_gamma   90.00
#
_symmetry.space_group_name_H-M   'P 1'
#
loop_
_entity.id
_entity.type
_entity.pdbx_description
1 polymer ?
#
loop_
_entity_poly.entity_id
_entity_poly.type
_entity_poly.pdbx_seq_one_letter_code
_entity_poly.pdbx_strand_id
1 'polypeptide(L)'
;RQDPVFFPAGGSTLNGVCKAGEVVWSRVYIADGRLHADLGRATAVDLPAEETQRRKQATNPEWPILHAVLHGVTRDQFMARHKANHLNVAYAPDATTADKALTAKAAMLHGMGIEVHLCGDIQI
;
A
#
# COMPACT_ATOMS: atom_id res chain seq x y z
N ARG A 1 20.79 1.48 -11.73
CA ARG A 1 21.51 2.46 -10.89
C ARG A 1 20.54 3.58 -10.60
N GLN A 2 20.57 4.19 -9.42
CA GLN A 2 19.69 5.34 -9.16
C GLN A 2 20.08 6.55 -10.04
N ASP A 3 19.12 7.41 -10.33
CA ASP A 3 19.33 8.61 -11.13
C ASP A 3 20.32 9.56 -10.41
N PRO A 4 21.41 9.98 -11.07
CA PRO A 4 22.43 10.86 -10.48
C PRO A 4 21.90 12.25 -10.10
N VAL A 5 20.77 12.70 -10.63
CA VAL A 5 20.13 13.97 -10.23
C VAL A 5 19.69 13.91 -8.77
N PHE A 6 19.13 12.77 -8.32
CA PHE A 6 18.71 12.57 -6.94
C PHE A 6 19.81 11.96 -6.07
N PHE A 7 20.70 11.15 -6.66
CA PHE A 7 21.77 10.42 -5.96
C PHE A 7 23.13 10.66 -6.64
N PRO A 8 23.75 11.84 -6.47
CA PRO A 8 24.97 12.22 -7.19
C PRO A 8 26.18 11.34 -6.85
N ALA A 9 26.22 10.79 -5.64
CA ALA A 9 27.23 9.81 -5.23
C ALA A 9 27.02 8.41 -5.84
N GLY A 10 25.93 8.21 -6.59
CA GLY A 10 25.51 6.92 -7.12
C GLY A 10 24.80 6.05 -6.07
N GLY A 11 24.73 4.76 -6.38
CA GLY A 11 24.01 3.76 -5.58
C GLY A 11 23.13 2.85 -6.42
N SER A 12 22.93 1.63 -5.94
CA SER A 12 21.99 0.66 -6.51
C SER A 12 20.67 0.73 -5.76
N THR A 13 19.59 0.42 -6.46
CA THR A 13 18.24 0.26 -5.89
C THR A 13 17.72 -1.12 -6.26
N LEU A 14 16.73 -1.59 -5.51
CA LEU A 14 15.93 -2.73 -5.93
C LEU A 14 15.02 -2.30 -7.10
N ASN A 15 14.86 -3.22 -8.04
CA ASN A 15 13.94 -3.08 -9.16
C ASN A 15 13.13 -4.37 -9.27
N GLY A 16 11.86 -4.25 -9.62
CA GLY A 16 11.01 -5.40 -9.81
C GLY A 16 9.55 -5.00 -10.02
N VAL A 17 8.75 -6.00 -10.37
CA VAL A 17 7.30 -5.91 -10.42
C VAL A 17 6.79 -6.84 -9.32
N CYS A 18 6.00 -6.31 -8.39
CA CYS A 18 5.42 -7.12 -7.33
C CYS A 18 4.47 -8.17 -7.93
N LYS A 19 4.43 -9.37 -7.33
CA LYS A 19 3.56 -10.45 -7.77
C LYS A 19 2.10 -10.16 -7.47
N ALA A 20 1.19 -10.65 -8.30
CA ALA A 20 -0.24 -10.67 -7.97
C ALA A 20 -0.52 -11.44 -6.66
N GLY A 21 -1.55 -11.01 -5.93
CA GLY A 21 -1.96 -11.63 -4.67
C GLY A 21 -2.81 -10.74 -3.76
N GLU A 22 -3.24 -11.33 -2.65
CA GLU A 22 -4.10 -10.67 -1.67
C GLU A 22 -3.29 -9.87 -0.66
N VAL A 23 -3.68 -8.61 -0.42
CA VAL A 23 -2.89 -7.67 0.39
C VAL A 23 -3.75 -6.95 1.42
N VAL A 24 -3.21 -6.80 2.62
CA VAL A 24 -3.66 -5.81 3.61
C VAL A 24 -2.72 -4.61 3.53
N TRP A 25 -3.28 -3.42 3.27
CA TRP A 25 -2.52 -2.18 3.33
C TRP A 25 -2.83 -1.43 4.62
N SER A 26 -1.88 -0.66 5.11
CA SER A 26 -2.08 0.16 6.30
C SER A 26 -1.12 1.34 6.38
N ARG A 27 -1.50 2.37 7.12
CA ARG A 27 -0.63 3.48 7.51
C ARG A 27 -0.97 4.01 8.88
N VAL A 28 0.03 4.04 9.77
CA VAL A 28 -0.04 4.78 11.04
C VAL A 28 0.44 6.21 10.81
N TYR A 29 -0.23 7.18 11.41
CA TYR A 29 0.11 8.59 11.36
C TYR A 29 -0.33 9.32 12.63
N ILE A 30 0.19 10.53 12.83
CA ILE A 30 -0.22 11.42 13.93
C ILE A 30 -1.16 12.48 13.37
N ALA A 31 -2.31 12.64 14.02
CA ALA A 31 -3.24 13.75 13.79
C ALA A 31 -3.83 14.15 15.14
N ASP A 32 -4.07 15.45 15.34
CA ASP A 32 -4.69 16.01 16.55
C ASP A 32 -4.07 15.50 17.87
N GLY A 33 -2.76 15.30 17.88
CA GLY A 33 -2.00 14.83 19.04
C GLY A 33 -2.19 13.34 19.38
N ARG A 34 -2.82 12.54 18.51
CA ARG A 34 -3.10 11.11 18.71
C ARG A 34 -2.54 10.27 17.56
N LEU A 35 -2.37 8.97 17.81
CA LEU A 35 -2.03 8.00 16.77
C LEU A 35 -3.30 7.50 16.10
N HIS A 36 -3.32 7.55 14.78
CA HIS A 36 -4.36 7.03 13.92
C HIS A 36 -3.79 5.95 13.00
N ALA A 37 -4.62 5.01 12.57
CA ALA A 37 -4.26 4.01 11.57
C ALA A 37 -5.36 3.87 10.51
N ASP A 38 -5.03 4.16 9.25
CA ASP A 38 -5.85 3.77 8.12
C ASP A 38 -5.45 2.36 7.69
N LEU A 39 -6.41 1.47 7.43
CA LEU A 39 -6.16 0.10 6.96
C LEU A 39 -7.32 -0.44 6.12
N GLY A 40 -6.98 -1.24 5.11
CA GLY A 40 -7.94 -1.77 4.15
C GLY A 40 -7.41 -2.96 3.35
N ARG A 41 -8.29 -3.51 2.52
CA ARG A 41 -7.99 -4.62 1.61
C ARG A 41 -7.57 -4.10 0.24
N ALA A 42 -6.71 -4.87 -0.42
CA ALA A 42 -6.30 -4.65 -1.79
C ALA A 42 -5.93 -5.97 -2.47
N THR A 43 -6.01 -5.98 -3.80
CA THR A 43 -5.43 -7.05 -4.63
C THR A 43 -4.28 -6.46 -5.43
N ALA A 44 -3.10 -7.04 -5.27
CA ALA A 44 -1.99 -6.85 -6.19
C ALA A 44 -2.32 -7.58 -7.49
N VAL A 45 -2.18 -6.90 -8.63
CA VAL A 45 -2.57 -7.45 -9.95
C VAL A 45 -1.39 -7.48 -10.90
N ASP A 46 -1.35 -8.50 -11.74
CA ASP A 46 -0.44 -8.52 -12.89
C ASP A 46 -1.03 -7.67 -14.01
N LEU A 47 -0.17 -6.95 -14.71
CA LEU A 47 -0.52 -6.21 -15.92
C LEU A 47 0.34 -6.72 -17.09
N PRO A 48 -0.13 -6.56 -18.35
CA PRO A 48 0.70 -6.82 -19.51
C PRO A 48 2.06 -6.11 -19.42
N ALA A 49 3.10 -6.74 -19.95
CA ALA A 49 4.46 -6.22 -19.89
C ALA A 49 4.57 -4.80 -20.48
N GLU A 50 3.85 -4.54 -21.57
CA GLU A 50 3.79 -3.22 -22.22
C GLU A 50 3.23 -2.14 -21.29
N GLU A 51 2.10 -2.41 -20.61
CA GLU A 51 1.49 -1.45 -19.69
C GLU A 51 2.36 -1.23 -18.46
N THR A 52 2.99 -2.28 -17.93
CA THR A 52 3.95 -2.16 -16.83
C THR A 52 5.13 -1.29 -17.24
N GLN A 53 5.70 -1.51 -18.44
CA GLN A 53 6.81 -0.73 -18.95
C GLN A 53 6.42 0.73 -19.15
N ARG A 54 5.24 1.00 -19.74
CA ARG A 54 4.71 2.36 -19.93
C ARG A 54 4.61 3.11 -18.60
N ARG A 55 4.06 2.49 -17.55
CA ARG A 55 3.95 3.09 -16.21
C ARG A 55 5.29 3.36 -15.56
N LYS A 56 6.24 2.42 -15.67
CA LYS A 56 7.60 2.57 -15.14
C LYS A 56 8.32 3.76 -15.79
N GLN A 57 8.25 3.86 -17.12
CA GLN A 57 8.85 4.97 -17.86
C GLN A 57 8.19 6.33 -17.55
N ALA A 58 6.88 6.34 -17.24
CA ALA A 58 6.15 7.55 -16.87
C ALA A 58 6.38 8.01 -15.41
N THR A 59 7.04 7.20 -14.58
CA THR A 59 7.23 7.49 -13.14
C THR A 59 8.71 7.41 -12.76
N ASN A 60 9.19 6.24 -12.34
CA ASN A 60 10.59 6.00 -12.01
C ASN A 60 10.97 4.57 -12.42
N PRO A 61 11.60 4.37 -13.60
CA PRO A 61 11.86 3.04 -14.11
C PRO A 61 12.88 2.24 -13.26
N GLU A 62 13.71 2.92 -12.47
CA GLU A 62 14.70 2.34 -11.56
C GLU A 62 14.07 1.70 -10.31
N TRP A 63 12.89 2.14 -9.89
CA TRP A 63 12.25 1.73 -8.63
C TRP A 63 11.31 0.52 -8.80
N PRO A 64 11.02 -0.23 -7.72
CA PRO A 64 10.05 -1.31 -7.78
C PRO A 64 8.63 -0.78 -7.95
N ILE A 65 7.77 -1.53 -8.62
CA ILE A 65 6.37 -1.15 -8.85
C ILE A 65 5.40 -2.23 -8.37
N LEU A 66 4.36 -1.80 -7.65
CA LEU A 66 3.20 -2.59 -7.27
C LEU A 66 1.98 -2.00 -7.98
N HIS A 67 1.29 -2.82 -8.78
CA HIS A 67 -0.04 -2.47 -9.29
C HIS A 67 -1.07 -3.05 -8.34
N ALA A 68 -1.90 -2.21 -7.73
CA ALA A 68 -2.89 -2.65 -6.76
C ALA A 68 -4.25 -2.00 -7.01
N VAL A 69 -5.30 -2.76 -6.74
CA VAL A 69 -6.68 -2.28 -6.66
C VAL A 69 -7.07 -2.25 -5.18
N LEU A 70 -7.35 -1.07 -4.65
CA LEU A 70 -7.87 -0.93 -3.28
C LEU A 70 -9.37 -1.22 -3.31
N HIS A 71 -9.84 -2.15 -2.46
CA HIS A 71 -11.24 -2.59 -2.48
C HIS A 71 -12.14 -1.51 -1.90
N GLY A 72 -13.20 -1.12 -2.60
CA GLY A 72 -14.16 -0.10 -2.13
C GLY A 72 -13.62 1.32 -1.96
N VAL A 73 -12.39 1.61 -2.42
CA VAL A 73 -11.77 2.94 -2.29
C VAL A 73 -11.46 3.51 -3.68
N THR A 74 -12.11 4.62 -4.03
CA THR A 74 -11.77 5.36 -5.25
C THR A 74 -10.48 6.17 -5.08
N ARG A 75 -9.85 6.55 -6.20
CA ARG A 75 -8.67 7.44 -6.20
C ARG A 75 -8.90 8.71 -5.38
N ASP A 76 -10.03 9.39 -5.59
CA ASP A 76 -10.27 10.69 -4.98
C ASP A 76 -10.55 10.56 -3.48
N GLN A 77 -11.25 9.50 -3.06
CA GLN A 77 -11.41 9.17 -1.65
C GLN A 77 -10.06 8.85 -0.98
N PHE A 78 -9.20 8.07 -1.64
CA PHE A 78 -7.87 7.76 -1.13
C PHE A 78 -7.04 9.03 -0.94
N MET A 79 -6.97 9.89 -1.96
CA MET A 79 -6.21 11.14 -1.91
C MET A 79 -6.74 12.15 -0.87
N ALA A 80 -8.06 12.19 -0.63
CA ALA A 80 -8.65 13.06 0.39
C ALA A 80 -8.38 12.55 1.81
N ARG A 81 -8.36 11.23 2.00
CA ARG A 81 -8.23 10.59 3.30
C ARG A 81 -6.78 10.40 3.74
N HIS A 82 -5.96 9.77 2.91
CA HIS A 82 -4.63 9.26 3.28
C HIS A 82 -3.69 10.39 3.70
N LYS A 83 -3.22 10.38 4.95
CA LYS A 83 -2.45 11.47 5.56
C LYS A 83 -0.93 11.32 5.42
N ALA A 84 -0.46 10.51 4.47
CA ALA A 84 0.97 10.29 4.25
C ALA A 84 1.28 10.00 2.78
N ASN A 85 2.54 10.13 2.39
CA ASN A 85 3.03 9.68 1.09
C ASN A 85 3.48 8.19 1.10
N HIS A 86 3.47 7.55 2.27
CA HIS A 86 3.87 6.15 2.45
C HIS A 86 2.70 5.31 2.98
N LEU A 87 2.74 4.02 2.68
CA LEU A 87 1.92 2.99 3.30
C LEU A 87 2.72 1.68 3.38
N ASN A 88 2.23 0.74 4.17
CA ASN A 88 2.76 -0.62 4.24
C ASN A 88 1.80 -1.60 3.58
N VAL A 89 2.34 -2.60 2.91
CA VAL A 89 1.60 -3.72 2.33
C VAL A 89 2.07 -5.03 2.94
N ALA A 90 1.13 -5.92 3.25
CA ALA A 90 1.42 -7.28 3.70
C ALA A 90 0.60 -8.26 2.87
N TYR A 91 1.28 -9.22 2.24
CA TYR A 91 0.61 -10.28 1.49
C TYR A 91 0.00 -11.33 2.43
N ALA A 92 -1.12 -11.89 2.00
CA ALA A 92 -1.76 -13.04 2.61
C ALA A 92 -1.92 -14.17 1.57
N PRO A 93 -1.99 -15.44 2.01
CA PRO A 93 -2.12 -16.58 1.10
C PRO A 93 -3.40 -16.57 0.26
N ASP A 94 -4.48 -16.02 0.80
CA ASP A 94 -5.81 -16.00 0.20
C ASP A 94 -6.67 -14.88 0.81
N ALA A 95 -7.83 -14.60 0.20
CA ALA A 95 -8.69 -13.50 0.60
C ALA A 95 -9.27 -13.67 2.01
N THR A 96 -9.64 -14.90 2.38
CA THR A 96 -10.20 -15.21 3.71
C THR A 96 -9.17 -14.97 4.80
N THR A 97 -7.93 -15.42 4.57
CA THR A 97 -6.81 -15.21 5.49
C THR A 97 -6.47 -13.73 5.60
N ALA A 98 -6.56 -12.99 4.50
CA ALA A 98 -6.31 -11.56 4.48
C ALA A 98 -7.37 -10.74 5.23
N ASP A 99 -8.66 -11.13 5.14
CA ASP A 99 -9.74 -10.52 5.93
C ASP A 99 -9.51 -10.77 7.43
N LYS A 100 -9.19 -12.02 7.81
CA LYS A 100 -8.81 -12.36 9.20
C LYS A 100 -7.60 -11.56 9.67
N ALA A 101 -6.58 -11.40 8.82
CA ALA A 101 -5.37 -10.64 9.16
C ALA A 101 -5.67 -9.14 9.32
N LEU A 102 -6.54 -8.56 8.49
CA LEU A 102 -7.01 -7.20 8.65
C LEU A 102 -7.72 -7.03 10.00
N THR A 103 -8.68 -7.91 10.31
CA THR A 103 -9.43 -7.86 11.57
C THR A 103 -8.50 -8.01 12.79
N ALA A 104 -7.57 -8.96 12.76
CA ALA A 104 -6.60 -9.15 13.83
C ALA A 104 -5.69 -7.92 14.02
N LYS A 105 -5.23 -7.32 12.92
CA LYS A 105 -4.40 -6.11 12.97
C LYS A 105 -5.18 -4.89 13.46
N ALA A 106 -6.42 -4.73 13.02
CA ALA A 106 -7.32 -3.67 13.48
C ALA A 106 -7.57 -3.79 15.00
N ALA A 107 -7.91 -4.99 15.48
CA ALA A 107 -8.15 -5.24 16.90
C ALA A 107 -6.90 -4.99 17.75
N MET A 108 -5.72 -5.42 17.28
CA MET A 108 -4.46 -5.17 17.97
C MET A 108 -4.13 -3.67 18.06
N LEU A 109 -4.22 -2.93 16.94
CA LEU A 109 -3.96 -1.49 16.93
C LEU A 109 -4.94 -0.74 17.84
N HIS A 110 -6.22 -1.09 17.80
CA HIS A 110 -7.24 -0.53 18.69
C HIS A 110 -6.92 -0.82 20.16
N GLY A 111 -6.54 -2.06 20.50
CA GLY A 111 -6.14 -2.44 21.85
C GLY A 111 -4.89 -1.72 22.37
N MET A 112 -4.03 -1.22 21.47
CA MET A 112 -2.89 -0.36 21.80
C MET A 112 -3.26 1.12 21.98
N GLY A 113 -4.54 1.46 21.86
CA GLY A 113 -5.04 2.84 21.95
C GLY A 113 -4.88 3.66 20.67
N ILE A 114 -4.59 3.02 19.53
CA ILE A 114 -4.51 3.69 18.23
C ILE A 114 -5.92 3.80 17.64
N GLU A 115 -6.27 4.97 17.11
CA GLU A 115 -7.56 5.20 16.49
C GLU A 115 -7.60 4.54 15.10
N VAL A 116 -8.38 3.48 14.94
CA VAL A 116 -8.42 2.66 13.73
C VAL A 116 -9.52 3.15 12.78
N HIS A 117 -9.16 3.29 11.50
CA HIS A 117 -10.03 3.70 10.42
C HIS A 117 -10.01 2.65 9.31
N LEU A 118 -11.14 1.96 9.17
CA LEU A 118 -11.35 0.92 8.18
C LEU A 118 -11.72 1.57 6.84
N CYS A 119 -10.90 1.36 5.82
CA CYS A 119 -11.01 2.03 4.54
C CYS A 119 -11.47 1.07 3.44
N GLY A 120 -12.65 1.33 2.86
CA GLY A 120 -13.21 0.58 1.74
C GLY A 120 -14.17 -0.54 2.15
N ASP A 121 -14.30 -1.53 1.27
CA ASP A 121 -15.20 -2.67 1.48
C ASP A 121 -14.51 -3.70 2.40
N ILE A 122 -14.94 -3.76 3.65
CA ILE A 122 -14.35 -4.63 4.67
C ILE A 122 -15.45 -5.43 5.34
N GLN A 123 -15.24 -6.75 5.46
CA GLN A 123 -16.10 -7.64 6.24
C GLN A 123 -15.42 -7.96 7.57
N ILE A 124 -16.10 -7.63 8.67
CA ILE A 124 -15.64 -7.88 10.06
C ILE A 124 -16.73 -8.61 10.82
#